data_AF-A0A8H7N053-F1
#
_entry.id   AF-A0A8H7N053-F1
#
_cell.length_a   1.000
_cell.length_b   1.000
_cell.length_c   1.000
_cell.angle_alpha   90.00
_cell.angle_beta   90.00
_cell.angle_gamma   90.00
#
_symmetry.space_group_name_H-M   'P 1'
#
loop_
_entity.id
_entity.type
_entity.pdbx_description
1 polymer ?
#
loop_
_entity_poly.entity_id
_entity_poly.type
_entity_poly.pdbx_seq_one_letter_code
_entity_poly.pdbx_strand_id
1 'polypeptide(L)'
;MSVFRSSLAALAIAAQAVVGAPATTQDSVFSTTCQGKSYAYNELAGYGFVPSDALDKYGETISMGSSIAMAAWTKQGSKYKGILYALPDRGYNTGGTLNFQPRVHKFEVTLTPASGATVANPASPNLAFEYKDSILLTSPDGQPLTGLDADQTGGLQYTGFPIVPAATYPGDGFGGAGPGGKRATLDAEALVLAEDGGFWISDEYGPYIYKFDSSGKMVSATAPPDALLPLRNGVVSFASNNPQFMI
;
A
#
# COMPACT_ATOMS: atom_id res chain seq x y z
N MET A 1 -65.57 37.71 4.91
CA MET A 1 -64.18 38.03 5.29
C MET A 1 -63.24 37.19 4.46
N SER A 2 -62.34 37.86 3.74
CA SER A 2 -61.09 37.42 3.10
C SER A 2 -61.07 36.15 2.23
N VAL A 3 -60.80 36.39 0.95
CA VAL A 3 -60.40 35.45 -0.11
C VAL A 3 -58.91 35.13 0.05
N PHE A 4 -58.53 33.85 0.04
CA PHE A 4 -57.16 33.43 -0.24
C PHE A 4 -57.16 32.56 -1.50
N ARG A 5 -56.71 33.12 -2.62
CA ARG A 5 -56.38 32.37 -3.84
C ARG A 5 -54.91 31.99 -3.77
N SER A 6 -54.63 30.72 -3.58
CA SER A 6 -53.29 30.13 -3.72
C SER A 6 -52.99 29.92 -5.20
N SER A 7 -52.09 30.72 -5.76
CA SER A 7 -51.52 30.54 -7.10
C SER A 7 -50.45 29.45 -7.06
N LEU A 8 -50.73 28.30 -7.71
CA LEU A 8 -49.75 27.26 -8.00
C LEU A 8 -48.86 27.74 -9.16
N ALA A 9 -47.58 28.01 -8.89
CA ALA A 9 -46.58 28.25 -9.93
C ALA A 9 -46.07 26.90 -10.43
N ALA A 10 -46.33 26.57 -11.70
CA ALA A 10 -45.79 25.39 -12.35
C ALA A 10 -44.34 25.67 -12.78
N LEU A 11 -43.37 25.03 -12.11
CA LEU A 11 -41.97 25.05 -12.51
C LEU A 11 -41.76 24.01 -13.61
N ALA A 12 -41.58 24.45 -14.85
CA ALA A 12 -41.20 23.57 -15.95
C ALA A 12 -39.71 23.20 -15.82
N ILE A 13 -39.40 21.99 -15.37
CA ILE A 13 -38.05 21.44 -15.39
C ILE A 13 -37.75 20.98 -16.82
N ALA A 14 -36.92 21.73 -17.53
CA ALA A 14 -36.38 21.29 -18.82
C ALA A 14 -35.35 20.18 -18.55
N ALA A 15 -35.72 18.92 -18.82
CA ALA A 15 -34.79 17.80 -18.82
C ALA A 15 -33.87 17.94 -20.05
N GLN A 16 -32.64 18.42 -19.84
CA GLN A 16 -31.61 18.31 -20.86
C GLN A 16 -31.11 16.86 -20.90
N ALA A 17 -31.39 16.18 -22.01
CA ALA A 17 -30.80 14.88 -22.29
C ALA A 17 -29.28 15.07 -22.47
N VAL A 18 -28.50 14.57 -21.52
CA VAL A 18 -27.05 14.44 -21.68
C VAL A 18 -26.82 13.32 -22.69
N VAL A 19 -26.56 13.69 -23.95
CA VAL A 19 -26.12 12.73 -24.97
C VAL A 19 -24.70 12.32 -24.60
N GLY A 20 -24.57 11.14 -24.00
CA GLY A 20 -23.26 10.53 -23.74
C GLY A 20 -22.49 10.38 -25.06
N ALA A 21 -21.21 10.75 -25.06
CA ALA A 21 -20.34 10.52 -26.20
C ALA A 21 -20.33 9.02 -26.56
N PRO A 22 -20.24 8.66 -27.86
CA PRO A 22 -20.19 7.27 -28.28
C PRO A 22 -18.97 6.61 -27.63
N ALA A 23 -19.22 5.56 -26.85
CA ALA A 23 -18.15 4.70 -26.35
C ALA A 23 -17.53 4.02 -27.58
N THR A 24 -16.25 4.30 -27.85
CA THR A 24 -15.45 3.48 -28.77
C THR A 24 -15.41 2.08 -28.19
N THR A 25 -16.15 1.16 -28.81
CA THR A 25 -16.13 -0.26 -28.46
C THR A 25 -14.79 -0.83 -28.91
N GLN A 26 -13.85 -0.94 -27.98
CA GLN A 26 -12.63 -1.70 -28.18
C GLN A 26 -12.95 -3.18 -27.95
N ASP A 27 -12.54 -4.04 -28.87
CA ASP A 27 -12.61 -5.48 -28.67
C ASP A 27 -11.72 -5.89 -27.48
N SER A 28 -12.24 -6.72 -26.59
CA SER A 28 -11.46 -7.22 -25.46
C SER A 28 -10.32 -8.11 -25.95
N VAL A 29 -9.10 -7.92 -25.43
CA VAL A 29 -7.97 -8.85 -25.62
C VAL A 29 -8.31 -10.24 -25.10
N PHE A 30 -9.03 -10.32 -23.97
CA PHE A 30 -9.53 -11.57 -23.42
C PHE A 30 -10.84 -11.33 -22.70
N SER A 31 -11.76 -12.29 -22.76
CA SER A 31 -12.96 -12.29 -21.92
C SER A 31 -13.23 -13.67 -21.34
N THR A 32 -13.84 -13.69 -20.16
CA THR A 32 -14.25 -14.91 -19.46
C THR A 32 -15.54 -14.67 -18.69
N THR A 33 -16.20 -15.74 -18.24
CA THR A 33 -17.38 -15.66 -17.37
C THR A 33 -17.13 -16.44 -16.10
N CYS A 34 -17.31 -15.79 -14.95
CA CYS A 34 -17.22 -16.43 -13.63
C CYS A 34 -18.54 -16.20 -12.89
N GLN A 35 -19.20 -17.29 -12.46
CA GLN A 35 -20.51 -17.26 -11.79
C GLN A 35 -21.56 -16.40 -12.53
N GLY A 36 -21.61 -16.50 -13.86
CA GLY A 36 -22.55 -15.74 -14.69
C GLY A 36 -22.21 -14.26 -14.88
N LYS A 37 -21.10 -13.77 -14.32
CA LYS A 37 -20.58 -12.41 -14.59
C LYS A 37 -19.50 -12.46 -15.65
N SER A 38 -19.63 -11.63 -16.68
CA SER A 38 -18.62 -11.48 -17.72
C SER A 38 -17.53 -10.51 -17.30
N TYR A 39 -16.28 -10.93 -17.51
CA TYR A 39 -15.07 -10.15 -17.28
C TYR A 39 -14.34 -9.99 -18.60
N ALA A 40 -13.86 -8.79 -18.87
CA ALA A 40 -13.09 -8.49 -20.07
C ALA A 40 -11.81 -7.74 -19.68
N TYR A 41 -10.68 -8.22 -20.21
CA TYR A 41 -9.42 -7.48 -20.26
C TYR A 41 -9.35 -6.78 -21.61
N ASN A 42 -9.40 -5.45 -21.58
CA ASN A 42 -9.44 -4.65 -22.81
C ASN A 42 -8.04 -4.41 -23.36
N GLU A 43 -7.14 -3.88 -22.52
CA GLU A 43 -5.79 -3.51 -22.93
C GLU A 43 -4.88 -3.20 -21.73
N LEU A 44 -3.58 -3.08 -22.00
CA LEU A 44 -2.64 -2.37 -21.13
C LEU A 44 -2.76 -0.87 -21.43
N ALA A 45 -3.45 -0.13 -20.56
CA ALA A 45 -3.75 1.30 -20.77
C ALA A 45 -2.50 2.21 -20.67
N GLY A 46 -1.46 1.75 -19.98
CA GLY A 46 -0.20 2.48 -19.91
C GLY A 46 0.86 1.81 -19.05
N TYR A 47 2.08 2.30 -19.21
CA TYR A 47 3.25 1.84 -18.46
C TYR A 47 4.27 2.98 -18.30
N GLY A 48 5.17 2.81 -17.35
CA GLY A 48 6.17 3.79 -16.98
C GLY A 48 7.26 3.18 -16.12
N PHE A 49 8.19 4.02 -15.68
CA PHE A 49 9.37 3.57 -14.95
C PHE A 49 9.71 4.54 -13.83
N VAL A 50 10.27 3.99 -12.75
CA VAL A 50 11.10 4.72 -11.80
C VAL A 50 12.53 4.18 -11.97
N PRO A 51 13.56 5.06 -12.05
CA PRO A 51 14.94 4.60 -12.15
C PRO A 51 15.29 3.63 -11.02
N SER A 52 16.04 2.57 -11.32
CA SER A 52 16.40 1.54 -10.34
C SER A 52 17.31 2.04 -9.23
N ASP A 53 17.99 3.16 -9.46
CA ASP A 53 18.87 3.86 -8.51
C ASP A 53 18.24 5.14 -7.94
N ALA A 54 16.93 5.37 -8.18
CA ALA A 54 16.23 6.51 -7.62
C ALA A 54 16.23 6.41 -6.09
N LEU A 55 16.69 7.47 -5.44
CA LEU A 55 16.75 7.56 -3.99
C LEU A 55 15.57 8.34 -3.45
N ASP A 56 15.06 7.91 -2.29
CA ASP A 56 14.12 8.69 -1.52
C ASP A 56 14.83 9.83 -0.76
N LYS A 57 14.05 10.65 -0.04
CA LYS A 57 14.59 11.80 0.70
C LYS A 57 15.53 11.42 1.86
N TYR A 58 15.59 10.13 2.22
CA TYR A 58 16.47 9.59 3.25
C TYR A 58 17.71 8.91 2.65
N GLY A 59 17.86 8.92 1.32
CA GLY A 59 19.02 8.36 0.63
C GLY A 59 18.92 6.85 0.34
N GLU A 60 17.74 6.24 0.52
CA GLU A 60 17.51 4.82 0.25
C GLU A 60 16.90 4.61 -1.14
N THR A 61 17.25 3.52 -1.81
CA THR A 61 16.67 3.17 -3.12
C THR A 61 15.17 2.91 -3.01
N ILE A 62 14.40 3.47 -3.94
CA ILE A 62 12.94 3.34 -3.94
C ILE A 62 12.50 1.98 -4.51
N SER A 63 11.55 1.33 -3.82
CA SER A 63 10.88 0.10 -4.28
C SER A 63 9.35 0.23 -4.11
N MET A 64 8.59 -0.57 -4.86
CA MET A 64 7.12 -0.61 -4.82
C MET A 64 6.58 -2.05 -4.69
N GLY A 65 7.39 -2.94 -4.13
CA GLY A 65 7.27 -4.40 -4.32
C GLY A 65 6.05 -5.09 -3.71
N SER A 66 5.45 -4.55 -2.65
CA SER A 66 4.42 -5.27 -1.90
C SER A 66 3.00 -4.85 -2.26
N SER A 67 2.74 -3.54 -2.23
CA SER A 67 1.41 -3.03 -2.57
C SER A 67 1.44 -1.59 -3.04
N ILE A 68 0.42 -1.22 -3.80
CA ILE A 68 0.16 0.15 -4.21
C ILE A 68 -1.29 0.51 -3.89
N ALA A 69 -1.51 1.78 -3.54
CA ALA A 69 -2.84 2.33 -3.37
C ALA A 69 -2.95 3.69 -4.07
N MET A 70 -4.12 3.95 -4.66
CA MET A 70 -4.38 5.15 -5.45
C MET A 70 -5.32 6.10 -4.73
N ALA A 71 -5.01 7.39 -4.73
CA ALA A 71 -5.86 8.46 -4.22
C ALA A 71 -5.97 9.62 -5.21
N ALA A 72 -7.03 10.43 -5.08
CA ALA A 72 -7.25 11.65 -5.85
C ALA A 72 -7.13 11.48 -7.38
N TRP A 73 -7.50 10.30 -7.90
CA TRP A 73 -7.43 10.01 -9.32
C TRP A 73 -8.51 10.77 -10.08
N THR A 74 -8.09 11.69 -10.95
CA THR A 74 -8.98 12.61 -11.67
C THR A 74 -8.58 12.72 -13.12
N LYS A 75 -9.57 12.88 -14.00
CA LYS A 75 -9.35 13.20 -15.41
C LYS A 75 -9.13 14.71 -15.56
N GLN A 76 -8.05 15.09 -16.25
CA GLN A 76 -7.67 16.46 -16.57
C GLN A 76 -7.49 16.58 -18.09
N GLY A 77 -8.55 16.98 -18.79
CA GLY A 77 -8.57 16.99 -20.25
C GLY A 77 -8.38 15.58 -20.84
N SER A 78 -7.29 15.38 -21.57
CA SER A 78 -6.89 14.08 -22.14
C SER A 78 -6.01 13.24 -21.21
N LYS A 79 -5.65 13.75 -20.02
CA LYS A 79 -4.77 13.07 -19.06
C LYS A 79 -5.55 12.62 -17.84
N TYR A 80 -4.96 11.72 -17.08
CA TYR A 80 -5.37 11.39 -15.71
C TYR A 80 -4.23 11.68 -14.76
N LYS A 81 -4.57 12.17 -13.57
CA LYS A 81 -3.62 12.54 -12.55
C LYS A 81 -4.11 12.05 -11.20
N GLY A 82 -3.20 11.56 -10.35
CA GLY A 82 -3.53 11.22 -8.97
C GLY A 82 -2.28 10.97 -8.16
N ILE A 83 -2.48 10.48 -6.93
CA ILE A 83 -1.42 10.15 -6.00
C ILE A 83 -1.35 8.64 -5.87
N LEU A 84 -0.18 8.08 -6.13
CA LEU A 84 0.13 6.68 -5.89
C LEU A 84 0.94 6.59 -4.59
N TYR A 85 0.46 5.77 -3.66
CA TYR A 85 1.19 5.35 -2.48
C TYR A 85 1.75 3.97 -2.76
N ALA A 86 3.06 3.78 -2.59
CA ALA A 86 3.74 2.51 -2.79
C ALA A 86 4.35 2.03 -1.47
N LEU A 87 4.12 0.76 -1.18
CA LEU A 87 4.65 0.05 -0.02
C LEU A 87 5.71 -0.93 -0.54
N PRO A 88 7.00 -0.71 -0.22
CA PRO A 88 8.03 -1.71 -0.42
C PRO A 88 7.90 -2.84 0.61
N ASP A 89 8.48 -3.96 0.23
CA ASP A 89 8.75 -5.13 1.08
C ASP A 89 9.74 -4.75 2.22
N ARG A 90 10.16 -5.70 3.05
CA ARG A 90 11.14 -5.56 4.15
C ARG A 90 12.59 -5.24 3.73
N GLY A 91 12.80 -4.71 2.53
CA GLY A 91 14.11 -4.40 1.96
C GLY A 91 14.72 -5.55 1.15
N TYR A 92 15.97 -5.39 0.72
CA TYR A 92 16.67 -6.40 -0.09
C TYR A 92 16.85 -7.71 0.69
N ASN A 93 16.37 -8.83 0.12
CA ASN A 93 16.19 -10.09 0.86
C ASN A 93 16.97 -11.29 0.29
N THR A 94 17.80 -11.14 -0.76
CA THR A 94 18.51 -12.29 -1.34
C THR A 94 19.63 -12.84 -0.43
N GLY A 95 20.17 -12.02 0.47
CA GLY A 95 21.18 -12.39 1.46
C GLY A 95 20.62 -12.58 2.87
N GLY A 96 19.30 -12.53 3.04
CA GLY A 96 18.63 -12.43 4.35
C GLY A 96 18.03 -11.05 4.58
N THR A 97 17.35 -10.90 5.72
CA THR A 97 16.65 -9.66 6.08
C THR A 97 17.63 -8.58 6.53
N LEU A 98 17.28 -7.32 6.29
CA LEU A 98 18.10 -6.16 6.65
C LEU A 98 17.37 -5.28 7.67
N ASN A 99 18.11 -4.45 8.42
CA ASN A 99 17.53 -3.43 9.30
C ASN A 99 16.95 -2.23 8.54
N PHE A 100 16.27 -2.50 7.42
CA PHE A 100 15.54 -1.53 6.63
C PHE A 100 14.39 -0.95 7.46
N GLN A 101 14.29 0.38 7.54
CA GLN A 101 13.11 1.00 8.14
C GLN A 101 11.95 0.99 7.13
N PRO A 102 10.83 0.29 7.42
CA PRO A 102 9.67 0.28 6.56
C PRO A 102 9.11 1.68 6.32
N ARG A 103 8.56 1.92 5.13
CA ARG A 103 8.10 3.25 4.71
C ARG A 103 7.03 3.17 3.64
N VAL A 104 6.26 4.23 3.48
CA VAL A 104 5.34 4.40 2.35
C VAL A 104 5.87 5.50 1.44
N HIS A 105 6.12 5.19 0.18
CA HIS A 105 6.50 6.18 -0.84
C HIS A 105 5.25 6.83 -1.43
N LYS A 106 5.32 8.12 -1.71
CA LYS A 106 4.27 8.91 -2.34
C LYS A 106 4.75 9.45 -3.67
N PHE A 107 4.00 9.15 -4.71
CA PHE A 107 4.20 9.66 -6.06
C PHE A 107 2.98 10.45 -6.49
N GLU A 108 3.20 11.52 -7.21
CA GLU A 108 2.20 12.01 -8.14
C GLU A 108 2.37 11.26 -9.44
N VAL A 109 1.28 10.69 -9.94
CA VAL A 109 1.28 9.94 -11.20
C VAL A 109 0.41 10.61 -12.24
N THR A 110 0.90 10.64 -13.47
CA THR A 110 0.16 11.18 -14.62
C THR A 110 0.12 10.15 -15.74
N LEU A 111 -1.09 9.67 -16.06
CA LEU A 111 -1.33 8.83 -17.23
C LEU A 111 -1.80 9.69 -18.40
N THR A 112 -1.13 9.58 -19.54
CA THR A 112 -1.58 10.17 -20.81
C THR A 112 -1.94 9.02 -21.77
N PRO A 113 -3.20 8.59 -21.84
CA PRO A 113 -3.59 7.48 -22.71
C PRO A 113 -3.19 7.72 -24.16
N ALA A 114 -2.62 6.69 -24.79
CA ALA A 114 -2.22 6.72 -26.19
C ALA A 114 -3.30 6.04 -27.04
N SER A 115 -4.42 6.73 -27.28
CA SER A 115 -5.62 6.15 -27.92
C SER A 115 -5.43 5.65 -29.37
N GLY A 116 -4.30 5.98 -30.01
CA GLY A 116 -3.92 5.48 -31.34
C GLY A 116 -2.94 4.31 -31.31
N ALA A 117 -2.57 3.82 -30.12
CA ALA A 117 -1.66 2.69 -29.98
C ALA A 117 -2.31 1.40 -30.47
N THR A 118 -1.50 0.55 -31.11
CA THR A 118 -1.91 -0.77 -31.60
C THR A 118 -0.81 -1.78 -31.34
N VAL A 119 -1.06 -3.07 -31.56
CA VAL A 119 -0.01 -4.09 -31.48
C VAL A 119 1.13 -3.83 -32.48
N ALA A 120 0.80 -3.36 -33.69
CA ALA A 120 1.79 -3.05 -34.73
C ALA A 120 2.55 -1.72 -34.49
N ASN A 121 1.94 -0.80 -33.73
CA ASN A 121 2.53 0.47 -33.34
C ASN A 121 2.22 0.75 -31.85
N PRO A 122 2.97 0.12 -30.93
CA PRO A 122 2.70 0.19 -29.50
C PRO A 122 2.95 1.60 -28.94
N ALA A 123 2.29 1.91 -27.83
CA ALA A 123 2.52 3.15 -27.11
C ALA A 123 3.97 3.21 -26.59
N SER A 124 4.55 4.41 -26.59
CA SER A 124 5.72 4.71 -25.74
C SER A 124 5.27 4.83 -24.26
N PRO A 125 6.20 4.86 -23.28
CA PRO A 125 5.85 5.01 -21.87
C PRO A 125 5.00 6.26 -21.67
N ASN A 126 3.86 6.10 -21.01
CA ASN A 126 2.81 7.10 -20.94
C ASN A 126 2.20 7.25 -19.53
N LEU A 127 2.75 6.54 -18.55
CA LEU A 127 2.54 6.73 -17.12
C LEU A 127 3.81 7.37 -16.53
N ALA A 128 3.72 8.62 -16.11
CA ALA A 128 4.82 9.33 -15.45
C ALA A 128 4.70 9.21 -13.94
N PHE A 129 5.83 8.99 -13.25
CA PHE A 129 5.95 8.99 -11.80
C PHE A 129 6.79 10.17 -11.37
N GLU A 130 6.24 11.01 -10.49
CA GLU A 130 6.97 12.10 -9.85
C GLU A 130 7.03 11.81 -8.34
N TYR A 131 8.20 11.48 -7.83
CA TYR A 131 8.40 11.26 -6.39
C TYR A 131 8.08 12.53 -5.62
N LYS A 132 7.29 12.40 -4.55
CA LYS A 132 6.89 13.51 -3.68
C LYS A 132 7.41 13.33 -2.26
N ASP A 133 7.31 12.12 -1.71
CA ASP A 133 7.66 11.90 -0.31
C ASP A 133 7.91 10.42 0.04
N SER A 134 8.53 10.21 1.21
CA SER A 134 8.61 8.93 1.93
C SER A 134 8.17 9.16 3.37
N ILE A 135 7.23 8.34 3.85
CA ILE A 135 6.73 8.36 5.23
C ILE A 135 7.31 7.13 5.94
N LEU A 136 8.23 7.36 6.88
CA LEU A 136 8.85 6.30 7.66
C LEU A 136 7.88 5.74 8.70
N LEU A 137 7.84 4.43 8.85
CA LEU A 137 6.99 3.76 9.82
C LEU A 137 7.72 3.61 11.18
N THR A 138 6.97 3.88 12.25
CA THR A 138 7.46 3.84 13.64
C THR A 138 6.47 3.13 14.57
N SER A 139 6.98 2.55 15.65
CA SER A 139 6.20 1.82 16.66
C SER A 139 5.43 2.80 17.57
N PRO A 140 4.54 2.31 18.46
CA PRO A 140 3.72 3.19 19.30
C PRO A 140 4.50 4.15 20.21
N ASP A 141 5.75 3.81 20.54
CA ASP A 141 6.71 4.63 21.29
C ASP A 141 7.60 5.53 20.42
N GLY A 142 7.36 5.58 19.10
CA GLY A 142 8.06 6.43 18.13
C GLY A 142 9.42 5.88 17.69
N GLN A 143 9.77 4.66 18.08
CA GLN A 143 10.97 3.99 17.62
C GLN A 143 10.82 3.52 16.15
N PRO A 144 11.83 3.65 15.28
CA PRO A 144 11.83 3.01 13.97
C PRO A 144 11.42 1.53 14.00
N LEU A 145 10.60 1.13 13.03
CA LEU A 145 10.40 -0.30 12.71
C LEU A 145 11.63 -0.85 11.97
N THR A 146 11.70 -2.16 11.86
CA THR A 146 12.75 -2.88 11.12
C THR A 146 12.16 -3.94 10.18
N GLY A 147 12.81 -4.18 9.04
CA GLY A 147 12.53 -5.28 8.12
C GLY A 147 13.14 -6.63 8.52
N LEU A 148 13.90 -6.67 9.63
CA LEU A 148 14.48 -7.91 10.15
C LEU A 148 13.40 -8.94 10.50
N ASP A 149 13.71 -10.22 10.33
CA ASP A 149 12.85 -11.31 10.81
C ASP A 149 12.75 -11.25 12.34
N ALA A 150 11.54 -11.49 12.85
CA ALA A 150 11.32 -11.51 14.29
C ALA A 150 12.12 -12.65 14.94
N ASP A 151 12.60 -12.40 16.15
CA ASP A 151 13.31 -13.42 16.92
C ASP A 151 12.35 -14.19 17.84
N GLN A 152 12.90 -15.18 18.55
CA GLN A 152 12.14 -16.02 19.49
C GLN A 152 11.95 -15.36 20.87
N THR A 153 12.12 -14.04 21.01
CA THR A 153 12.09 -13.35 22.30
C THR A 153 10.69 -12.83 22.69
N GLY A 154 9.63 -13.32 22.04
CA GLY A 154 8.24 -13.05 22.40
C GLY A 154 7.74 -11.64 22.08
N GLY A 155 8.44 -10.87 21.25
CA GLY A 155 7.97 -9.56 20.76
C GLY A 155 8.18 -8.39 21.74
N LEU A 156 7.42 -7.31 21.52
CA LEU A 156 7.37 -6.08 22.31
C LEU A 156 5.93 -5.82 22.78
N GLN A 157 5.80 -5.38 24.03
CA GLN A 157 4.51 -5.01 24.61
C GLN A 157 4.38 -3.49 24.69
N TYR A 158 3.31 -2.95 24.12
CA TYR A 158 2.93 -1.54 24.24
C TYR A 158 1.59 -1.40 24.95
N THR A 159 1.38 -0.31 25.68
CA THR A 159 0.11 -0.04 26.37
C THR A 159 -1.03 0.06 25.36
N GLY A 160 -2.03 -0.81 25.47
CA GLY A 160 -3.20 -0.83 24.57
C GLY A 160 -2.99 -1.60 23.27
N PHE A 161 -1.88 -2.31 23.11
CA PHE A 161 -1.58 -3.15 21.95
C PHE A 161 -1.51 -4.63 22.34
N PRO A 162 -1.78 -5.55 21.41
CA PRO A 162 -1.28 -6.92 21.53
C PRO A 162 0.25 -6.91 21.58
N ILE A 163 0.84 -8.08 21.88
CA ILE A 163 2.27 -8.30 21.65
C ILE A 163 2.54 -8.05 20.16
N VAL A 164 3.54 -7.21 19.87
CA VAL A 164 3.99 -6.89 18.51
C VAL A 164 5.27 -7.68 18.22
N PRO A 165 5.38 -8.39 17.09
CA PRO A 165 6.61 -9.05 16.65
C PRO A 165 7.83 -8.12 16.68
N ALA A 166 8.98 -8.66 17.07
CA ALA A 166 10.19 -7.86 17.24
C ALA A 166 11.46 -8.66 16.95
N ALA A 167 12.50 -7.94 16.53
CA ALA A 167 13.83 -8.48 16.27
C ALA A 167 14.86 -7.77 17.14
N THR A 168 15.80 -8.55 17.69
CA THR A 168 16.99 -8.07 18.37
C THR A 168 18.19 -8.16 17.43
N TYR A 169 18.93 -7.08 17.29
CA TYR A 169 20.12 -7.02 16.43
C TYR A 169 21.31 -6.39 17.17
N PRO A 170 22.55 -6.83 16.88
CA PRO A 170 23.76 -6.16 17.34
C PRO A 170 24.08 -4.97 16.43
N GLY A 171 24.94 -4.06 16.90
CA GLY A 171 25.53 -3.06 16.03
C GLY A 171 24.54 -2.00 15.54
N ASP A 172 24.66 -1.64 14.27
CA ASP A 172 23.69 -0.79 13.56
C ASP A 172 22.52 -1.58 12.93
N GLY A 173 22.52 -2.92 13.05
CA GLY A 173 21.56 -3.81 12.40
C GLY A 173 21.82 -4.07 10.91
N PHE A 174 22.86 -3.47 10.34
CA PHE A 174 23.34 -3.71 8.97
C PHE A 174 24.67 -4.48 8.93
N GLY A 175 25.18 -4.91 10.10
CA GLY A 175 26.45 -5.61 10.25
C GLY A 175 27.62 -4.70 10.62
N GLY A 176 27.38 -3.40 10.82
CA GLY A 176 28.35 -2.44 11.30
C GLY A 176 28.33 -2.25 12.83
N ALA A 177 29.20 -1.38 13.32
CA ALA A 177 29.31 -1.08 14.75
C ALA A 177 28.16 -0.18 15.23
N GLY A 178 27.67 -0.44 16.44
CA GLY A 178 26.57 0.29 17.04
C GLY A 178 26.07 -0.36 18.32
N PRO A 179 25.12 0.26 19.03
CA PRO A 179 24.65 -0.24 20.33
C PRO A 179 23.76 -1.49 20.22
N GLY A 180 23.35 -1.87 19.01
CA GLY A 180 22.29 -2.84 18.80
C GLY A 180 20.93 -2.28 19.19
N GLY A 181 19.94 -3.17 19.29
CA GLY A 181 18.62 -2.80 19.77
C GLY A 181 17.62 -3.92 19.59
N LYS A 182 16.40 -3.65 20.06
CA LYS A 182 15.22 -4.47 19.80
C LYS A 182 14.14 -3.57 19.21
N ARG A 183 13.62 -3.91 18.04
CA ARG A 183 12.65 -3.09 17.28
C ARG A 183 11.47 -3.94 16.84
N ALA A 184 10.31 -3.30 16.72
CA ALA A 184 9.14 -3.93 16.11
C ALA A 184 9.46 -4.24 14.63
N THR A 185 9.11 -5.46 14.21
CA THR A 185 9.37 -5.95 12.84
C THR A 185 8.16 -5.73 11.97
N LEU A 186 8.37 -5.59 10.66
CA LEU A 186 7.30 -5.57 9.69
C LEU A 186 7.79 -6.11 8.35
N ASP A 187 7.12 -7.15 7.87
CA ASP A 187 7.20 -7.65 6.51
C ASP A 187 5.95 -7.21 5.75
N ALA A 188 6.02 -6.02 5.15
CA ALA A 188 4.82 -5.30 4.73
C ALA A 188 4.26 -5.88 3.43
N GLU A 189 2.97 -6.22 3.42
CA GLU A 189 2.32 -6.85 2.25
C GLU A 189 1.23 -5.97 1.65
N ALA A 190 0.06 -5.87 2.30
CA ALA A 190 -1.06 -5.08 1.80
C ALA A 190 -1.03 -3.64 2.31
N LEU A 191 -1.53 -2.70 1.50
CA LEU A 191 -1.73 -1.29 1.86
C LEU A 191 -3.17 -0.85 1.59
N VAL A 192 -3.81 -0.25 2.59
CA VAL A 192 -5.08 0.48 2.44
C VAL A 192 -4.93 1.89 3.00
N LEU A 193 -5.35 2.89 2.22
CA LEU A 193 -5.39 4.28 2.66
C LEU A 193 -6.62 4.48 3.56
N ALA A 194 -6.41 4.99 4.77
CA ALA A 194 -7.48 5.29 5.70
C ALA A 194 -8.05 6.70 5.45
N GLU A 195 -9.31 6.91 5.83
CA GLU A 195 -10.00 8.21 5.65
C GLU A 195 -9.34 9.36 6.42
N ASP A 196 -8.67 9.05 7.54
CA ASP A 196 -7.89 9.99 8.36
C ASP A 196 -6.52 10.36 7.75
N GLY A 197 -6.21 9.85 6.56
CA GLY A 197 -4.94 10.07 5.88
C GLY A 197 -3.79 9.15 6.34
N GLY A 198 -4.04 8.22 7.25
CA GLY A 198 -3.08 7.18 7.63
C GLY A 198 -3.20 5.90 6.79
N PHE A 199 -2.66 4.80 7.31
CA PHE A 199 -2.47 3.56 6.55
C PHE A 199 -2.85 2.33 7.36
N TRP A 200 -3.59 1.41 6.74
CA TRP A 200 -3.68 0.03 7.23
C TRP A 200 -2.71 -0.83 6.44
N ILE A 201 -1.85 -1.57 7.15
CA ILE A 201 -0.80 -2.40 6.54
C ILE A 201 -0.87 -3.80 7.14
N SER A 202 -0.80 -4.84 6.29
CA SER A 202 -0.66 -6.22 6.75
C SER A 202 0.81 -6.65 6.83
N ASP A 203 1.07 -7.61 7.71
CA ASP A 203 2.41 -8.13 8.03
C ASP A 203 2.53 -9.63 7.69
N GLU A 204 3.52 -10.04 6.89
CA GLU A 204 3.78 -11.45 6.54
C GLU A 204 4.28 -12.25 7.76
N TYR A 205 5.08 -11.64 8.64
CA TYR A 205 5.70 -12.37 9.77
C TYR A 205 4.69 -12.89 10.79
N GLY A 206 3.71 -12.08 11.16
CA GLY A 206 2.82 -12.33 12.30
C GLY A 206 1.32 -12.38 11.98
N PRO A 207 0.93 -12.63 10.73
CA PRO A 207 -0.32 -12.15 10.10
C PRO A 207 -1.07 -10.98 10.78
N TYR A 208 -0.36 -9.94 11.26
CA TYR A 208 -0.98 -8.78 11.91
C TYR A 208 -1.56 -7.82 10.87
N ILE A 209 -2.49 -6.99 11.32
CA ILE A 209 -2.91 -5.77 10.63
C ILE A 209 -2.62 -4.57 11.54
N TYR A 210 -1.77 -3.67 11.08
CA TYR A 210 -1.39 -2.46 11.81
C TYR A 210 -2.08 -1.22 11.22
N LYS A 211 -2.50 -0.30 12.09
CA LYS A 211 -2.90 1.06 11.71
C LYS A 211 -1.76 2.01 12.02
N PHE A 212 -1.36 2.76 11.01
CA PHE A 212 -0.48 3.91 11.15
C PHE A 212 -1.27 5.20 10.94
N ASP A 213 -0.91 6.25 11.67
CA ASP A 213 -1.39 7.60 11.38
C ASP A 213 -0.71 8.20 10.15
N SER A 214 -1.08 9.41 9.76
CA SER A 214 -0.52 10.09 8.59
C SER A 214 0.97 10.42 8.70
N SER A 215 1.55 10.39 9.90
CA SER A 215 2.99 10.59 10.14
C SER A 215 3.79 9.29 10.04
N GLY A 216 3.11 8.14 9.94
CA GLY A 216 3.74 6.82 9.94
C GLY A 216 3.89 6.22 11.35
N LYS A 217 3.26 6.78 12.39
CA LYS A 217 3.29 6.19 13.72
C LYS A 217 2.21 5.12 13.88
N MET A 218 2.57 3.96 14.40
CA MET A 218 1.62 2.90 14.71
C MET A 218 0.69 3.34 15.85
N VAL A 219 -0.62 3.32 15.59
CA VAL A 219 -1.68 3.74 16.53
C VAL A 219 -2.66 2.61 16.88
N SER A 220 -2.66 1.50 16.13
CA SER A 220 -3.39 0.28 16.49
C SER A 220 -2.72 -0.95 15.88
N ALA A 221 -2.92 -2.11 16.50
CA ALA A 221 -2.56 -3.41 15.96
C ALA A 221 -3.68 -4.42 16.21
N THR A 222 -4.02 -5.18 15.17
CA THR A 222 -4.94 -6.32 15.23
C THR A 222 -4.11 -7.59 15.06
N ALA A 223 -4.00 -8.37 16.13
CA ALA A 223 -3.38 -9.68 16.08
C ALA A 223 -4.29 -10.69 15.35
N PRO A 224 -3.72 -11.73 14.71
CA PRO A 224 -4.52 -12.87 14.32
C PRO A 224 -5.11 -13.56 15.56
N PRO A 225 -6.19 -14.34 15.42
CA PRO A 225 -6.69 -15.15 16.53
C PRO A 225 -5.62 -16.12 17.04
N ASP A 226 -5.67 -16.46 18.32
CA ASP A 226 -4.69 -17.33 18.99
C ASP A 226 -4.41 -18.64 18.23
N ALA A 227 -5.42 -19.19 17.57
CA ALA A 227 -5.32 -20.41 16.77
C ALA A 227 -4.35 -20.31 15.57
N LEU A 228 -4.01 -19.10 15.13
CA LEU A 228 -3.09 -18.83 14.03
C LEU A 228 -1.75 -18.27 14.51
N LEU A 229 -1.57 -18.03 15.83
CA LEU A 229 -0.30 -17.57 16.35
C LEU A 229 0.72 -18.72 16.35
N PRO A 230 1.92 -18.52 15.78
CA PRO A 230 2.94 -19.54 15.75
C PRO A 230 3.44 -19.83 17.17
N LEU A 231 3.42 -21.11 17.57
CA LEU A 231 3.90 -21.57 18.86
C LEU A 231 5.19 -22.37 18.71
N ARG A 232 6.18 -22.07 19.55
CA ARG A 232 7.42 -22.82 19.71
C ARG A 232 7.53 -23.24 21.18
N ASN A 233 7.54 -24.55 21.44
CA ASN A 233 7.54 -25.10 22.80
C ASN A 233 6.43 -24.52 23.71
N GLY A 234 5.22 -24.32 23.14
CA GLY A 234 4.07 -23.77 23.85
C GLY A 234 4.09 -22.25 24.08
N VAL A 235 5.07 -21.54 23.50
CA VAL A 235 5.22 -20.09 23.62
C VAL A 235 5.11 -19.44 22.24
N VAL A 236 4.45 -18.28 22.14
CA VAL A 236 4.35 -17.54 20.88
C VAL A 236 5.74 -17.16 20.36
N SER A 237 6.01 -17.45 19.09
CA SER A 237 7.30 -17.21 18.43
C SER A 237 7.08 -16.76 17.00
N PHE A 238 7.40 -15.51 16.70
CA PHE A 238 7.17 -14.90 15.38
C PHE A 238 8.28 -15.15 14.37
N ALA A 239 9.31 -15.91 14.73
CA ALA A 239 10.43 -16.19 13.84
C ALA A 239 10.00 -17.02 12.61
N SER A 240 10.28 -16.50 11.41
CA SER A 240 9.85 -17.10 10.13
C SER A 240 10.97 -17.84 9.41
N ASN A 241 12.24 -17.46 9.60
CA ASN A 241 13.37 -17.95 8.79
C ASN A 241 14.25 -19.02 9.46
N ASN A 242 13.90 -19.48 10.65
CA ASN A 242 14.68 -20.46 11.41
C ASN A 242 13.81 -21.65 11.85
N PRO A 243 13.60 -22.69 11.02
CA PRO A 243 12.80 -23.84 11.44
C PRO A 243 13.36 -24.49 12.70
N GLN A 244 12.47 -24.96 13.59
CA GLN A 244 12.89 -25.74 14.75
C GLN A 244 13.59 -27.02 14.27
N PHE A 245 14.80 -27.27 14.76
CA PHE A 245 15.25 -28.65 14.87
C PHE A 245 14.37 -29.29 15.95
N MET A 246 13.46 -30.18 15.55
CA MET A 246 12.78 -31.03 16.51
C MET A 246 13.84 -31.92 17.15
N ILE A 247 14.13 -31.68 18.43
CA ILE A 247 14.88 -32.60 19.31
C ILE A 247 13.94 -33.02 20.42
#